data_AF-A0A1A8Q3L6-F1
#
_entry.id   AF-A0A1A8Q3L6-F1
#
_cell.length_a   1.000
_cell.length_b   1.000
_cell.length_c   1.000
_cell.angle_alpha   90.00
_cell.angle_beta   90.00
_cell.angle_gamma   90.00
#
_symmetry.space_group_name_H-M   'P 1'
#
loop_
_entity.id
_entity.type
_entity.pdbx_description
1 polymer ?
#
loop_
_entity_poly.entity_id
_entity_poly.type
_entity_poly.pdbx_seq_one_letter_code
_entity_poly.pdbx_strand_id
1 'polypeptide(L)'
;YHFEYTECDVLGSRWRVAIPNKANTCTGLPEPIRGTNCTFSCDEGAFLNMQTQKCQKCAAGTYSLGTSVAFEDWDTLPAGVITYGKMTNKEKAGPDCSNSTWTPKGDYVASNTDECTATLSYAVNLKTNGNLFFEYFYPDDSIYFEFYVQNDQCQSTDSENRGMRTSDSWSLHKVQLRKGSNVLYWRTTAYDLLGGAVKPVMLKNIQVSGVSYTSECFHCKPGTHSAKPG
;
A
#
# COMPACT_ATOMS: atom_id res chain seq x y z
N TYR A 1 0.25 8.88 28.44
CA TYR A 1 0.19 9.62 27.18
C TYR A 1 1.21 9.01 26.24
N HIS A 2 1.07 9.24 24.94
CA HIS A 2 2.08 8.95 23.93
C HIS A 2 2.29 10.21 23.08
N PHE A 3 3.35 10.23 22.29
CA PHE A 3 3.65 11.38 21.44
C PHE A 3 3.27 11.08 20.00
N GLU A 4 2.55 12.01 19.39
CA GLU A 4 2.26 12.01 17.96
C GLU A 4 2.69 13.33 17.33
N TYR A 5 2.88 13.33 16.01
CA TYR A 5 2.97 14.58 15.28
C TYR A 5 1.60 15.01 14.78
N THR A 6 1.34 16.30 14.83
CA THR A 6 0.22 16.91 14.11
C THR A 6 0.38 16.74 12.60
N GLU A 7 -0.70 17.01 11.87
CA GLU A 7 -0.62 17.22 10.44
C GLU A 7 0.36 18.35 10.09
N CYS A 8 0.83 18.31 8.85
CA CYS A 8 1.73 19.28 8.28
C CYS A 8 1.00 20.54 7.89
N ASP A 9 1.52 21.69 8.29
CA ASP A 9 1.06 22.96 7.75
C ASP A 9 1.57 23.17 6.31
N VAL A 10 1.09 24.25 5.68
CA VAL A 10 1.46 24.63 4.30
C VAL A 10 2.94 24.94 4.11
N LEU A 11 3.68 25.20 5.20
CA LEU A 11 5.12 25.46 5.20
C LEU A 11 5.94 24.20 5.49
N GLY A 12 5.29 23.04 5.65
CA GLY A 12 5.94 21.76 5.96
C GLY A 12 6.43 21.65 7.41
N SER A 13 5.94 22.52 8.29
CA SER A 13 6.16 22.41 9.74
C SER A 13 5.04 21.59 10.39
N ARG A 14 5.35 20.99 11.54
CA ARG A 14 4.42 20.22 12.36
C ARG A 14 4.86 20.28 13.82
N TRP A 15 3.98 19.86 14.72
CA TRP A 15 4.21 19.87 16.15
C TRP A 15 4.17 18.47 16.70
N ARG A 16 5.00 18.21 17.72
CA ARG A 16 4.91 17.01 18.53
C ARG A 16 4.04 17.28 19.74
N VAL A 17 2.97 16.52 19.88
CA VAL A 17 1.97 16.69 20.93
C VAL A 17 1.87 15.44 21.78
N ALA A 18 1.58 15.60 23.07
CA ALA A 18 1.29 14.48 23.95
C ALA A 18 -0.22 14.17 23.89
N ILE A 19 -0.57 12.96 23.45
CA ILE A 19 -1.96 12.48 23.41
C ILE A 19 -2.21 11.60 24.65
N PRO A 20 -3.23 11.92 25.47
CA PRO A 20 -3.54 11.11 26.63
C PRO A 20 -4.10 9.74 26.22
N ASN A 21 -3.66 8.67 26.89
CA ASN A 21 -4.09 7.30 26.59
C ASN A 21 -5.52 7.00 27.11
N LYS A 22 -6.06 7.90 27.93
CA LYS A 22 -7.41 7.79 28.51
C LYS A 22 -8.19 9.06 28.18
N ALA A 23 -9.45 8.90 27.82
CA ALA A 23 -10.35 10.04 27.64
C ALA A 23 -10.37 10.93 28.89
N ASN A 24 -10.54 12.23 28.70
CA ASN A 24 -10.66 13.24 29.77
C ASN A 24 -9.45 13.39 30.70
N THR A 25 -8.26 12.95 30.29
CA THR A 25 -7.00 13.17 31.03
C THR A 25 -6.06 14.16 30.32
N CYS A 26 -6.59 15.34 30.00
CA CYS A 26 -5.86 16.37 29.22
C CYS A 26 -5.04 17.35 30.09
N THR A 27 -4.85 17.08 31.38
CA THR A 27 -4.11 17.94 32.31
C THR A 27 -2.72 17.38 32.62
N GLY A 28 -1.74 18.26 32.86
CA GLY A 28 -0.37 17.87 33.20
C GLY A 28 0.41 17.21 32.06
N LEU A 29 -0.04 17.40 30.81
CA LEU A 29 0.65 16.90 29.63
C LEU A 29 1.82 17.84 29.25
N PRO A 30 2.93 17.29 28.74
CA PRO A 30 4.03 18.10 28.23
C PRO A 30 3.58 19.08 27.13
N GLU A 31 4.13 20.29 27.15
CA GLU A 31 3.86 21.30 26.13
C GLU A 31 4.26 20.80 24.72
N PRO A 32 3.50 21.19 23.68
CA PRO A 32 3.87 20.91 22.30
C PRO A 32 5.24 21.51 21.96
N ILE A 33 6.07 20.73 21.30
CA ILE A 33 7.35 21.21 20.78
C ILE A 33 7.38 21.07 19.27
N ARG A 34 8.18 21.90 18.60
CA ARG A 34 8.33 21.83 17.15
C ARG A 34 8.81 20.43 16.74
N GLY A 35 8.14 19.85 15.75
CA GLY A 35 8.48 18.55 15.19
C GLY A 35 9.58 18.65 14.14
N THR A 36 10.10 17.49 13.71
CA THR A 36 10.93 17.42 12.50
C THR A 36 10.12 17.83 11.26
N ASN A 37 10.81 18.24 10.19
CA ASN A 37 10.15 18.62 8.93
C ASN A 37 9.25 17.49 8.41
N CYS A 38 8.17 17.80 7.71
CA CYS A 38 7.28 16.82 7.12
C CYS A 38 7.93 15.91 6.06
N THR A 39 9.04 16.34 5.46
CA THR A 39 9.86 15.52 4.57
C THR A 39 10.93 14.71 5.30
N PHE A 40 11.07 14.90 6.62
CA PHE A 40 12.03 14.16 7.43
C PHE A 40 11.65 12.69 7.51
N SER A 41 12.67 11.85 7.44
CA SER A 41 12.55 10.42 7.61
C SER A 41 13.79 9.78 8.19
N CYS A 42 13.60 8.55 8.67
CA CYS A 42 14.68 7.67 9.06
C CYS A 42 14.99 6.70 7.94
N ASP A 43 16.26 6.32 7.85
CA ASP A 43 16.73 5.28 6.93
C ASP A 43 16.09 3.93 7.24
N GLU A 44 16.15 3.01 6.28
CA GLU A 44 15.78 1.61 6.49
C GLU A 44 16.56 1.03 7.68
N GLY A 45 15.89 0.17 8.47
CA GLY A 45 16.43 -0.34 9.72
C GLY A 45 16.38 0.67 10.88
N ALA A 46 15.84 1.87 10.68
CA ALA A 46 15.64 2.85 11.75
C ALA A 46 14.19 3.33 11.85
N PHE A 47 13.83 3.80 13.04
CA PHE A 47 12.52 4.39 13.34
C PHE A 47 12.70 5.72 14.05
N LEU A 48 11.70 6.60 13.96
CA LEU A 48 11.70 7.87 14.65
C LEU A 48 11.24 7.69 16.10
N ASN A 49 12.16 7.86 17.04
CA ASN A 49 11.80 7.90 18.44
C ASN A 49 11.08 9.22 18.75
N MET A 50 9.78 9.14 19.01
CA MET A 50 8.93 10.31 19.24
C MET A 50 9.28 11.08 20.53
N GLN A 51 9.93 10.44 21.51
CA GLN A 51 10.39 11.16 22.71
C GLN A 51 11.52 12.13 22.38
N THR A 52 12.49 11.66 21.59
CA THR A 52 13.75 12.38 21.32
C THR A 52 13.77 13.10 19.98
N GLN A 53 12.79 12.81 19.11
CA GLN A 53 12.74 13.23 17.70
C GLN A 53 14.00 12.87 16.91
N LYS A 54 14.65 11.75 17.24
CA LYS A 54 15.83 11.23 16.55
C LYS A 54 15.58 9.83 16.00
N CYS A 55 16.23 9.52 14.90
CA CYS A 55 16.23 8.17 14.36
C CYS A 55 17.03 7.23 15.28
N GLN A 56 16.42 6.10 15.61
CA GLN A 56 17.03 5.02 16.38
C GLN A 56 16.99 3.76 15.54
N LYS A 57 18.06 2.96 15.63
CA LYS A 57 18.10 1.67 14.93
C LYS A 57 17.11 0.70 15.55
N CYS A 58 16.51 -0.13 14.71
CA CYS A 58 15.73 -1.28 15.13
C CYS A 58 16.61 -2.26 15.88
N ALA A 59 16.04 -2.91 16.90
CA ALA A 59 16.73 -3.96 17.63
C ALA A 59 16.88 -5.21 16.76
N ALA A 60 17.84 -6.08 17.09
CA ALA A 60 17.93 -7.39 16.44
C ALA A 60 16.60 -8.14 16.56
N GLY A 61 16.20 -8.83 15.50
CA GLY A 61 14.89 -9.48 15.37
C GLY A 61 13.73 -8.54 15.04
N THR A 62 14.00 -7.25 14.78
CA THR A 62 13.01 -6.28 14.29
C THR A 62 13.53 -5.55 13.06
N TYR A 63 12.62 -5.01 12.26
CA TYR A 63 12.92 -4.25 11.04
C TYR A 63 12.04 -3.00 10.93
N SER A 64 12.49 -2.04 10.13
CA SER A 64 11.72 -0.87 9.74
C SER A 64 12.02 -0.57 8.28
N LEU A 65 10.98 -0.27 7.52
CA LEU A 65 11.09 0.15 6.12
C LEU A 65 11.26 1.68 5.99
N GLY A 66 11.42 2.39 7.11
CA GLY A 66 11.68 3.83 7.14
C GLY A 66 10.50 4.65 6.59
N THR A 67 10.56 5.00 5.31
CA THR A 67 9.54 5.75 4.54
C THR A 67 8.79 4.89 3.53
N SER A 68 8.83 3.57 3.71
CA SER A 68 8.15 2.65 2.82
C SER A 68 7.13 1.82 3.57
N VAL A 69 6.08 1.42 2.86
CA VAL A 69 5.12 0.40 3.27
C VAL A 69 5.25 -0.76 2.29
N ALA A 70 5.18 -2.00 2.79
CA ALA A 70 5.22 -3.19 1.96
C ALA A 70 4.11 -4.19 2.34
N PHE A 71 3.56 -4.85 1.32
CA PHE A 71 2.60 -5.94 1.41
C PHE A 71 3.21 -7.19 0.79
N GLU A 72 3.76 -8.01 1.67
CA GLU A 72 4.41 -9.27 1.32
C GLU A 72 3.57 -10.48 1.75
N ASP A 73 2.83 -10.36 2.86
CA ASP A 73 1.96 -11.42 3.37
C ASP A 73 0.52 -11.17 2.95
N TRP A 74 -0.09 -12.23 2.43
CA TRP A 74 -1.45 -12.29 1.92
C TRP A 74 -2.21 -13.48 2.54
N ASP A 75 -1.96 -13.78 3.82
CA ASP A 75 -2.81 -14.67 4.61
C ASP A 75 -4.22 -14.06 4.80
N THR A 76 -4.24 -12.74 4.98
CA THR A 76 -5.44 -11.92 5.02
C THR A 76 -5.20 -10.66 4.20
N LEU A 77 -6.28 -9.95 3.84
CA LEU A 77 -6.15 -8.70 3.12
C LEU A 77 -5.50 -7.64 4.04
N PRO A 78 -4.36 -7.02 3.66
CA PRO A 78 -3.70 -6.04 4.50
C PRO A 78 -4.57 -4.82 4.79
N ALA A 79 -4.36 -4.19 5.94
CA ALA A 79 -5.12 -3.01 6.33
C ALA A 79 -4.98 -1.87 5.29
N GLY A 80 -6.11 -1.27 4.91
CA GLY A 80 -6.17 -0.20 3.91
C GLY A 80 -6.18 -0.67 2.45
N VAL A 81 -5.94 -1.97 2.20
CA VAL A 81 -6.17 -2.57 0.88
C VAL A 81 -7.64 -2.95 0.78
N ILE A 82 -8.28 -2.58 -0.33
CA ILE A 82 -9.72 -2.78 -0.57
C ILE A 82 -9.89 -3.49 -1.90
N THR A 83 -10.82 -4.44 -1.97
CA THR A 83 -11.17 -5.13 -3.21
C THR A 83 -12.67 -5.24 -3.38
N TYR A 84 -13.14 -5.19 -4.63
CA TYR A 84 -14.56 -5.28 -4.99
C TYR A 84 -14.74 -5.70 -6.45
N GLY A 85 -15.88 -6.33 -6.73
CA GLY A 85 -16.33 -6.70 -8.07
C GLY A 85 -17.37 -5.73 -8.63
N LYS A 86 -17.36 -5.53 -9.94
CA LYS A 86 -18.39 -4.79 -10.67
C LYS A 86 -18.72 -5.49 -11.99
N MET A 87 -19.97 -5.39 -12.42
CA MET A 87 -20.36 -5.83 -13.76
C MET A 87 -19.69 -4.97 -14.81
N THR A 88 -19.19 -5.60 -15.87
CA THR A 88 -18.56 -4.93 -17.00
C THR A 88 -19.59 -4.23 -17.90
N ASN A 89 -20.82 -4.76 -18.01
CA ASN A 89 -21.91 -4.20 -18.81
C ASN A 89 -23.17 -3.95 -17.96
N LYS A 90 -23.76 -2.75 -18.08
CA LYS A 90 -24.96 -2.33 -17.32
C LYS A 90 -26.30 -2.70 -17.96
N GLU A 91 -26.31 -3.37 -19.12
CA GLU A 91 -27.49 -3.42 -19.98
C GLU A 91 -28.45 -4.61 -19.74
N LYS A 92 -28.18 -5.51 -18.79
CA LYS A 92 -29.15 -6.52 -18.32
C LYS A 92 -28.99 -6.75 -16.81
N ALA A 93 -29.94 -7.49 -16.21
CA ALA A 93 -29.77 -8.11 -14.90
C ALA A 93 -28.59 -9.09 -14.99
N GLY A 94 -27.39 -8.55 -14.89
CA GLY A 94 -26.14 -9.30 -14.98
C GLY A 94 -25.91 -10.13 -13.71
N PRO A 95 -24.86 -10.97 -13.74
CA PRO A 95 -24.47 -11.79 -12.59
C PRO A 95 -24.24 -10.93 -11.35
N ASP A 96 -24.55 -11.47 -10.16
CA ASP A 96 -24.22 -10.82 -8.91
C ASP A 96 -22.69 -10.85 -8.67
N CYS A 97 -22.03 -9.74 -9.01
CA CYS A 97 -20.58 -9.56 -8.84
C CYS A 97 -20.17 -9.24 -7.40
N SER A 98 -21.08 -9.29 -6.41
CA SER A 98 -20.77 -8.93 -5.02
C SER A 98 -19.68 -9.81 -4.39
N ASN A 99 -19.52 -11.05 -4.87
CA ASN A 99 -18.50 -11.99 -4.40
C ASN A 99 -17.24 -12.02 -5.27
N SER A 100 -17.24 -11.34 -6.43
CA SER A 100 -16.07 -11.29 -7.31
C SER A 100 -15.02 -10.37 -6.70
N THR A 101 -13.86 -10.92 -6.33
CA THR A 101 -12.85 -10.18 -5.57
C THR A 101 -11.45 -10.70 -5.85
N TRP A 102 -10.44 -9.90 -5.49
CA TRP A 102 -9.08 -10.39 -5.32
C TRP A 102 -8.99 -11.16 -4.00
N THR A 103 -8.45 -12.38 -4.05
CA THR A 103 -8.43 -13.30 -2.91
C THR A 103 -7.00 -13.55 -2.43
N PRO A 104 -6.70 -13.30 -1.14
CA PRO A 104 -5.40 -13.61 -0.54
C PRO A 104 -5.12 -15.13 -0.55
N LYS A 105 -3.87 -15.54 -0.83
CA LYS A 105 -3.42 -16.93 -0.99
C LYS A 105 -2.14 -17.26 -0.20
N GLY A 106 -1.91 -16.57 0.92
CA GLY A 106 -0.71 -16.72 1.75
C GLY A 106 0.43 -15.84 1.26
N ASP A 107 1.08 -16.22 0.16
CA ASP A 107 2.27 -15.50 -0.36
C ASP A 107 1.96 -14.50 -1.49
N TYR A 108 0.72 -14.50 -1.98
CA TYR A 108 0.27 -13.65 -3.08
C TYR A 108 -1.24 -13.42 -2.99
N VAL A 109 -1.74 -12.46 -3.77
CA VAL A 109 -3.17 -12.25 -4.00
C VAL A 109 -3.51 -12.59 -5.44
N ALA A 110 -4.61 -13.31 -5.65
CA ALA A 110 -5.08 -13.73 -6.97
C ALA A 110 -6.35 -12.98 -7.36
N SER A 111 -6.48 -12.61 -8.63
CA SER A 111 -7.71 -12.03 -9.17
C SER A 111 -8.86 -13.03 -9.22
N ASN A 112 -10.06 -12.51 -9.48
CA ASN A 112 -11.20 -13.32 -9.88
C ASN A 112 -10.92 -14.05 -11.21
N THR A 113 -11.71 -15.09 -11.47
CA THR A 113 -11.74 -15.84 -12.74
C THR A 113 -13.14 -15.91 -13.34
N ASP A 114 -14.09 -15.19 -12.74
CA ASP A 114 -15.46 -15.06 -13.24
C ASP A 114 -15.55 -13.88 -14.23
N GLU A 115 -16.73 -13.70 -14.82
CA GLU A 115 -17.03 -12.68 -15.84
C GLU A 115 -17.07 -11.23 -15.31
N CYS A 116 -16.88 -11.01 -14.01
CA CYS A 116 -16.92 -9.69 -13.42
C CYS A 116 -15.58 -8.96 -13.56
N THR A 117 -15.62 -7.64 -13.49
CA THR A 117 -14.43 -6.83 -13.30
C THR A 117 -14.09 -6.81 -11.80
N ALA A 118 -12.94 -7.33 -11.40
CA ALA A 118 -12.46 -7.20 -10.01
C ALA A 118 -11.36 -6.16 -9.90
N THR A 119 -11.46 -5.33 -8.87
CA THR A 119 -10.49 -4.29 -8.56
C THR A 119 -9.87 -4.56 -7.21
N LEU A 120 -8.55 -4.41 -7.12
CA LEU A 120 -7.79 -4.25 -5.89
C LEU A 120 -7.27 -2.82 -5.85
N SER A 121 -7.41 -2.15 -4.71
CA SER A 121 -7.03 -0.75 -4.56
C SER A 121 -6.35 -0.49 -3.23
N TYR A 122 -5.40 0.45 -3.25
CA TYR A 122 -4.70 0.92 -2.06
C TYR A 122 -4.51 2.44 -2.13
N ALA A 123 -5.01 3.15 -1.11
CA ALA A 123 -4.86 4.59 -0.99
C ALA A 123 -3.66 4.92 -0.10
N VAL A 124 -2.76 5.77 -0.60
CA VAL A 124 -1.52 6.12 0.08
C VAL A 124 -1.19 7.60 -0.10
N ASN A 125 -0.77 8.25 0.99
CA ASN A 125 -0.38 9.66 0.97
C ASN A 125 1.13 9.81 1.14
N LEU A 126 1.79 10.25 0.07
CA LEU A 126 3.24 10.40 0.00
C LEU A 126 3.68 11.76 0.53
N LYS A 127 4.66 11.78 1.44
CA LYS A 127 5.27 13.01 1.98
C LYS A 127 6.37 13.56 1.06
N THR A 128 6.99 12.69 0.28
CA THR A 128 7.96 13.01 -0.78
C THR A 128 7.60 12.24 -2.05
N ASN A 129 8.15 12.61 -3.20
CA ASN A 129 8.05 11.72 -4.37
C ASN A 129 8.62 10.35 -4.02
N GLY A 130 8.02 9.31 -4.57
CA GLY A 130 8.29 7.93 -4.20
C GLY A 130 8.19 6.99 -5.38
N ASN A 131 8.35 5.70 -5.11
CA ASN A 131 8.21 4.66 -6.10
C ASN A 131 7.29 3.57 -5.56
N LEU A 132 6.42 3.08 -6.43
CA LEU A 132 5.73 1.82 -6.28
C LEU A 132 6.53 0.73 -6.99
N PHE A 133 6.64 -0.41 -6.34
CA PHE A 133 7.09 -1.66 -6.94
C PHE A 133 6.09 -2.76 -6.60
N PHE A 134 5.83 -3.66 -7.53
CA PHE A 134 5.12 -4.90 -7.25
C PHE A 134 5.54 -5.99 -8.23
N GLU A 135 5.48 -7.23 -7.79
CA GLU A 135 5.66 -8.39 -8.67
C GLU A 135 4.30 -8.91 -9.11
N TYR A 136 4.19 -9.27 -10.38
CA TYR A 136 2.98 -9.85 -10.94
C TYR A 136 3.29 -11.08 -11.78
N PHE A 137 2.34 -12.00 -11.85
CA PHE A 137 2.34 -13.11 -12.80
C PHE A 137 1.02 -13.09 -13.56
N TYR A 138 1.10 -12.91 -14.88
CA TYR A 138 -0.05 -12.73 -15.77
C TYR A 138 0.09 -13.68 -16.96
N PRO A 139 -0.45 -14.92 -16.86
CA PRO A 139 0.01 -16.04 -17.68
C PRO A 139 -0.48 -16.03 -19.14
N ASP A 140 -1.63 -15.44 -19.42
CA ASP A 140 -2.21 -15.35 -20.77
C ASP A 140 -3.24 -14.22 -20.87
N ASP A 141 -3.77 -13.99 -22.07
CA ASP A 141 -4.74 -12.93 -22.33
C ASP A 141 -6.21 -13.34 -22.06
N SER A 142 -6.45 -14.39 -21.26
CA SER A 142 -7.82 -14.81 -20.90
C SER A 142 -8.56 -13.76 -20.05
N ILE A 143 -7.80 -12.89 -19.38
CA ILE A 143 -8.32 -11.79 -18.57
C ILE A 143 -7.56 -10.52 -18.91
N TYR A 144 -8.25 -9.42 -19.17
CA TYR A 144 -7.58 -8.13 -19.33
C TYR A 144 -7.07 -7.63 -17.97
N PHE A 145 -5.77 -7.36 -17.88
CA PHE A 145 -5.15 -6.81 -16.67
C PHE A 145 -4.63 -5.40 -16.93
N GLU A 146 -5.05 -4.44 -16.10
CA GLU A 146 -4.53 -3.08 -16.14
C GLU A 146 -4.12 -2.59 -14.75
N PHE A 147 -3.12 -1.71 -14.76
CA PHE A 147 -2.68 -0.97 -13.60
C PHE A 147 -2.74 0.53 -13.86
N TYR A 148 -3.25 1.30 -12.91
CA TYR A 148 -3.25 2.75 -12.99
C TYR A 148 -3.26 3.44 -11.62
N VAL A 149 -2.83 4.69 -11.60
CA VAL A 149 -2.80 5.54 -10.40
C VAL A 149 -3.74 6.73 -10.60
N GLN A 150 -4.53 7.05 -9.57
CA GLN A 150 -5.36 8.25 -9.52
C GLN A 150 -4.90 9.19 -8.40
N ASN A 151 -4.99 10.50 -8.63
CA ASN A 151 -4.74 11.52 -7.62
C ASN A 151 -6.03 12.01 -6.94
N ASP A 152 -5.88 13.00 -6.06
CA ASP A 152 -6.95 13.70 -5.33
C ASP A 152 -7.96 14.45 -6.23
N GLN A 153 -7.61 14.70 -7.49
CA GLN A 153 -8.49 15.30 -8.49
C GLN A 153 -9.24 14.25 -9.32
N CYS A 154 -9.20 12.97 -8.92
CA CYS A 154 -9.73 11.84 -9.69
C CYS A 154 -9.13 11.71 -11.10
N GLN A 155 -7.99 12.38 -11.35
CA GLN A 155 -7.29 12.31 -12.61
C GLN A 155 -6.38 11.09 -12.56
N SER A 156 -6.54 10.20 -13.53
CA SER A 156 -5.54 9.16 -13.79
C SER A 156 -4.27 9.82 -14.30
N THR A 157 -3.10 9.41 -13.82
CA THR A 157 -1.87 9.65 -14.60
C THR A 157 -2.02 8.89 -15.91
N ASP A 158 -2.35 9.61 -16.98
CA ASP A 158 -2.52 9.07 -18.32
C ASP A 158 -1.19 8.53 -18.84
N SER A 159 -0.89 7.26 -18.52
CA SER A 159 0.02 6.48 -19.34
C SER A 159 -0.79 5.93 -20.51
N GLU A 160 -0.35 6.23 -21.74
CA GLU A 160 -0.98 5.86 -23.02
C GLU A 160 -1.21 4.35 -23.22
N ASN A 161 -0.81 3.50 -22.25
CA ASN A 161 -1.22 2.10 -22.21
C ASN A 161 -1.30 1.61 -20.74
N ARG A 162 -2.51 1.51 -20.18
CA ARG A 162 -2.76 0.96 -18.82
C ARG A 162 -2.65 -0.56 -18.76
N GLY A 163 -2.73 -1.21 -19.93
CA GLY A 163 -2.67 -2.65 -20.06
C GLY A 163 -1.30 -3.17 -19.63
N MET A 164 -1.32 -4.12 -18.71
CA MET A 164 -0.14 -4.86 -18.32
C MET A 164 0.19 -5.91 -19.38
N ARG A 165 1.48 -6.22 -19.54
CA ARG A 165 1.94 -7.27 -20.46
C ARG A 165 1.90 -8.62 -19.76
N THR A 166 1.49 -9.66 -20.49
CA THR A 166 1.60 -11.05 -20.03
C THR A 166 3.04 -11.41 -19.69
N SER A 167 3.19 -12.38 -18.80
CA SER A 167 4.46 -12.85 -18.31
C SER A 167 4.44 -14.36 -18.08
N ASP A 168 5.49 -15.05 -18.51
CA ASP A 168 5.67 -16.50 -18.28
C ASP A 168 6.18 -16.81 -16.85
N SER A 169 6.57 -15.77 -16.10
CA SER A 169 7.04 -15.86 -14.73
C SER A 169 6.76 -14.56 -13.96
N TRP A 170 7.09 -14.54 -12.66
CA TRP A 170 7.00 -13.34 -11.84
C TRP A 170 7.83 -12.19 -12.45
N SER A 171 7.15 -11.09 -12.75
CA SER A 171 7.72 -9.91 -13.38
C SER A 171 7.57 -8.70 -12.47
N LEU A 172 8.64 -7.90 -12.36
CA LEU A 172 8.64 -6.69 -11.54
C LEU A 172 8.11 -5.50 -12.34
N HIS A 173 7.12 -4.80 -11.79
CA HIS A 173 6.64 -3.53 -12.31
C HIS A 173 7.03 -2.38 -11.37
N LYS A 174 7.50 -1.27 -11.94
CA LYS A 174 7.94 -0.08 -11.19
C LYS A 174 7.26 1.17 -11.72
N VAL A 175 6.72 1.99 -10.83
CA VAL A 175 6.05 3.26 -11.17
C VAL A 175 6.50 4.36 -10.23
N GLN A 176 6.78 5.55 -10.78
CA GLN A 176 7.06 6.74 -9.97
C GLN A 176 5.75 7.36 -9.48
N LEU A 177 5.67 7.62 -8.18
CA LEU A 177 4.53 8.27 -7.55
C LEU A 177 4.89 9.70 -7.15
N ARG A 178 3.92 10.61 -7.28
CA ARG A 178 4.10 12.01 -6.90
C ARG A 178 3.78 12.18 -5.41
N LYS A 179 4.42 13.16 -4.79
CA LYS A 179 4.05 13.64 -3.46
C LYS A 179 2.54 13.96 -3.41
N GLY A 180 1.88 13.61 -2.32
CA GLY A 180 0.45 13.80 -2.11
C GLY A 180 -0.34 12.49 -2.15
N SER A 181 -1.65 12.61 -2.34
CA SER A 181 -2.56 11.46 -2.37
C SER A 181 -2.41 10.69 -3.69
N ASN A 182 -2.20 9.38 -3.58
CA ASN A 182 -2.16 8.45 -4.70
C ASN A 182 -3.09 7.28 -4.36
N VAL A 183 -3.95 6.89 -5.30
CA VAL A 183 -4.75 5.66 -5.20
C VAL A 183 -4.31 4.73 -6.30
N LEU A 184 -3.78 3.57 -5.90
CA LEU A 184 -3.27 2.53 -6.78
C LEU A 184 -4.40 1.58 -7.12
N TYR A 185 -4.56 1.22 -8.39
CA TYR A 185 -5.57 0.27 -8.85
C TYR A 185 -4.95 -0.83 -9.68
N TRP A 186 -5.21 -2.08 -9.29
CA TRP A 186 -5.01 -3.27 -10.09
C TRP A 186 -6.37 -3.80 -10.47
N ARG A 187 -6.69 -3.83 -11.76
CA ARG A 187 -8.02 -4.17 -12.25
C ARG A 187 -7.93 -5.28 -13.28
N THR A 188 -8.75 -6.31 -13.08
CA THR A 188 -8.91 -7.43 -14.00
C THR A 188 -10.32 -7.44 -14.57
N THR A 189 -10.46 -7.70 -15.86
CA THR A 189 -11.75 -7.87 -16.53
C THR A 189 -11.68 -9.10 -17.41
N ALA A 190 -12.41 -10.15 -17.05
CA ALA A 190 -12.43 -11.37 -17.85
C ALA A 190 -13.18 -11.13 -19.15
N TYR A 191 -12.66 -11.68 -20.24
CA TYR A 191 -13.40 -11.74 -21.48
C TYR A 191 -14.26 -13.00 -21.44
N ASP A 192 -15.57 -12.86 -21.57
CA ASP A 192 -16.51 -13.98 -21.74
C ASP A 192 -16.38 -14.56 -23.16
N LEU A 193 -15.19 -15.03 -23.51
CA LEU A 193 -14.87 -15.62 -24.79
C LEU A 193 -14.68 -17.13 -24.60
N LEU A 194 -15.74 -17.87 -24.91
CA LEU A 194 -15.68 -19.24 -25.43
C LEU A 194 -15.21 -20.34 -24.45
N GLY A 195 -15.73 -20.35 -23.21
CA GLY A 195 -15.72 -21.55 -22.36
C GLY A 195 -14.32 -22.13 -22.01
N GLY A 196 -13.25 -21.37 -22.25
CA GLY A 196 -11.89 -21.72 -21.84
C GLY A 196 -11.69 -21.46 -20.34
N ALA A 197 -10.73 -22.17 -19.73
CA ALA A 197 -10.36 -21.92 -18.36
C ALA A 197 -9.66 -20.55 -18.23
N VAL A 198 -10.29 -19.61 -17.51
CA VAL A 198 -9.72 -18.29 -17.19
C VAL A 198 -8.61 -18.47 -16.15
N LYS A 199 -7.43 -17.93 -16.43
CA LYS A 199 -6.32 -17.96 -15.47
C LYS A 199 -6.23 -16.63 -14.71
N PRO A 200 -6.10 -16.66 -13.36
CA PRO A 200 -6.05 -15.44 -12.58
C PRO A 200 -4.70 -14.73 -12.72
N VAL A 201 -4.72 -13.40 -12.55
CA VAL A 201 -3.52 -12.60 -12.32
C VAL A 201 -3.12 -12.72 -10.85
N MET A 202 -1.83 -12.85 -10.59
CA MET A 202 -1.29 -12.92 -9.24
C MET A 202 -0.39 -11.73 -8.95
N LEU A 203 -0.47 -11.18 -7.73
CA LEU A 203 0.37 -10.07 -7.25
C LEU A 203 1.04 -10.44 -5.94
N LYS A 204 2.29 -10.01 -5.76
CA LYS A 204 3.01 -10.10 -4.47
C LYS A 204 4.04 -8.98 -4.33
N ASN A 205 4.60 -8.85 -3.13
CA ASN A 205 5.69 -7.93 -2.82
C ASN A 205 5.40 -6.48 -3.27
N ILE A 206 4.22 -5.97 -2.93
CA ILE A 206 3.83 -4.59 -3.25
C ILE A 206 4.52 -3.66 -2.26
N GLN A 207 5.37 -2.76 -2.73
CA GLN A 207 6.09 -1.80 -1.89
C GLN A 207 5.92 -0.37 -2.40
N VAL A 208 5.57 0.56 -1.51
CA VAL A 208 5.45 1.98 -1.80
C VAL A 208 6.42 2.76 -0.93
N SER A 209 7.29 3.57 -1.53
CA SER A 209 8.18 4.48 -0.83
C SER A 209 7.68 5.92 -0.82
N GLY A 210 8.27 6.75 0.04
CA GLY A 210 7.91 8.16 0.20
C GLY A 210 6.70 8.40 1.13
N VAL A 211 6.26 7.38 1.89
CA VAL A 211 5.26 7.55 2.95
C VAL A 211 5.86 8.24 4.18
N SER A 212 5.03 8.54 5.19
CA SER A 212 5.52 9.15 6.42
C SER A 212 6.52 8.25 7.15
N TYR A 213 7.34 8.89 7.97
CA TYR A 213 8.22 8.23 8.94
C TYR A 213 7.53 7.09 9.69
N THR A 214 8.28 6.02 9.93
CA THR A 214 7.87 4.94 10.83
C THR A 214 8.32 5.28 12.26
N SER A 215 7.42 5.16 13.24
CA SER A 215 7.70 5.47 14.67
C SER A 215 8.02 4.26 15.54
N GLU A 216 8.05 3.06 14.97
CA GLU A 216 8.34 1.81 15.66
C GLU A 216 9.03 0.80 14.72
N CYS A 217 9.52 -0.30 15.27
CA CYS A 217 10.03 -1.42 14.48
C CYS A 217 9.09 -2.61 14.61
N PHE A 218 8.98 -3.37 13.53
CA PHE A 218 8.15 -4.56 13.45
C PHE A 218 9.00 -5.81 13.66
N HIS A 219 8.44 -6.84 14.29
CA HIS A 219 9.14 -8.11 14.44
C HIS A 219 9.37 -8.78 13.08
N CYS A 220 10.55 -9.38 12.90
CA CYS A 220 10.82 -10.22 11.73
C CYS A 220 9.78 -11.37 11.67
N LYS A 221 9.39 -11.74 10.45
CA LYS A 221 8.45 -12.83 10.22
C LYS A 221 8.97 -14.15 10.80
N PRO A 222 8.08 -15.06 11.23
CA PRO A 222 8.48 -16.42 11.61
C PRO A 222 9.37 -17.06 10.53
N GLY A 223 10.51 -17.61 10.91
CA GLY A 223 11.50 -18.19 9.97
C GLY A 223 12.47 -17.19 9.34
N THR A 224 12.28 -15.88 9.53
CA THR A 224 13.25 -14.84 9.17
C THR A 224 13.94 -14.27 10.40
N HIS A 225 15.13 -13.69 10.25
CA HIS A 225 15.83 -13.04 11.36
C HIS A 225 16.64 -11.83 10.90
N SER A 226 16.67 -10.79 11.73
CA SER A 226 17.65 -9.71 11.63
C SER A 226 18.68 -9.89 12.75
N ALA A 227 19.88 -10.36 12.41
CA ALA A 227 20.91 -10.69 13.40
C ALA A 227 21.56 -9.46 14.05
N LYS A 228 21.48 -8.29 13.42
CA LYS A 228 22.11 -7.05 13.86
C LYS A 228 21.08 -5.93 13.96
N PRO A 229 21.27 -4.96 14.86
CA PRO A 229 20.46 -3.75 14.86
C PRO A 229 20.64 -2.94 13.57
N GLY A 230 19.53 -2.45 13.01
CA GLY A 230 19.49 -1.76 11.72
C GLY A 230 19.08 -2.70 10.61
#